data_AF-A0A816WYM0-F1
#
_entry.id   AF-A0A816WYM0-F1
#
_cell.length_a   1.000
_cell.length_b   1.000
_cell.length_c   1.000
_cell.angle_alpha   90.00
_cell.angle_beta   90.00
_cell.angle_gamma   90.00
#
_symmetry.space_group_name_H-M   'P 1'
#
loop_
_entity.id
_entity.type
_entity.pdbx_description
1 polymer ?
#
loop_
_entity_poly.entity_id
_entity_poly.type
_entity_poly.pdbx_seq_one_letter_code
_entity_poly.pdbx_strand_id
1 'polypeptide(L)'
;GECHETLDLSFFCWCHDGWTGIHCQSRIDNCSHDTCENDGVCRPILLNYTCECLGDSYSGRHCEITSMKITILKTVSKSFAYIAIIAMISVAMFIVIMDILKYCFGMDPTRGDLERIRREKRKSRAIQRLVYTHAPAPPTK
;
A
#
# COMPACT_ATOMS: atom_id res chain seq x y z
N GLY A 1 -44.25 -19.51 19.04
CA GLY A 1 -44.08 -20.92 19.44
C GLY A 1 -45.46 -21.51 19.62
N GLU A 2 -45.57 -22.81 19.56
CA GLU A 2 -46.83 -23.54 19.72
C GLU A 2 -46.76 -24.39 20.99
N CYS A 3 -47.69 -24.16 21.92
CA CYS A 3 -47.71 -24.83 23.22
C CYS A 3 -48.83 -25.86 23.27
N HIS A 4 -48.49 -27.07 23.69
CA HIS A 4 -49.44 -28.17 23.86
C HIS A 4 -49.41 -28.68 25.30
N GLU A 5 -50.57 -29.01 25.84
CA GLU A 5 -50.72 -29.64 27.15
C GLU A 5 -50.32 -31.12 27.09
N THR A 6 -49.62 -31.61 28.11
CA THR A 6 -49.21 -33.01 28.29
C THR A 6 -50.08 -33.69 29.36
N LEU A 7 -50.20 -35.03 29.29
CA LEU A 7 -51.15 -35.79 30.12
C LEU A 7 -50.92 -35.65 31.64
N ASP A 8 -49.73 -35.25 32.08
CA ASP A 8 -49.33 -35.13 33.49
C ASP A 8 -49.60 -33.74 34.10
N LEU A 9 -50.62 -33.00 33.65
CA LEU A 9 -50.87 -31.58 34.01
C LEU A 9 -49.66 -30.66 33.72
N SER A 10 -48.80 -31.06 32.79
CA SER A 10 -47.68 -30.26 32.30
C SER A 10 -48.02 -29.65 30.93
N PHE A 11 -47.17 -28.75 30.44
CA PHE A 11 -47.27 -28.25 29.07
C PHE A 11 -45.87 -28.18 28.46
N PHE A 12 -45.80 -28.32 27.14
CA PHE A 12 -44.56 -28.20 26.38
C PHE A 12 -44.76 -27.24 25.22
N CYS A 13 -43.81 -26.31 25.04
CA CYS A 13 -43.85 -25.32 23.96
C CYS A 13 -42.77 -25.61 22.92
N TRP A 14 -43.19 -25.75 21.66
CA TRP A 14 -42.31 -25.74 20.50
C TRP A 14 -42.00 -24.30 20.12
N CYS A 15 -40.76 -23.88 20.33
CA CYS A 15 -40.33 -22.54 19.97
C CYS A 15 -40.02 -22.44 18.48
N HIS A 16 -40.40 -21.32 17.86
CA HIS A 16 -39.93 -21.00 16.52
C HIS A 16 -38.44 -20.68 16.56
N ASP A 17 -37.79 -20.76 15.39
CA ASP A 17 -36.37 -20.48 15.27
C ASP A 17 -35.98 -19.13 15.88
N GLY A 18 -34.89 -19.12 16.66
CA GLY A 18 -34.40 -17.93 17.36
C GLY A 18 -35.02 -17.68 18.74
N TRP A 19 -35.92 -18.54 19.23
CA TRP A 19 -36.54 -18.40 20.56
C TRP A 19 -36.34 -19.64 21.44
N THR A 20 -36.29 -19.41 22.75
CA THR A 20 -36.03 -20.42 23.79
C THR A 20 -36.77 -20.08 25.09
N GLY A 21 -36.74 -21.00 26.05
CA GLY A 21 -37.44 -20.90 27.34
C GLY A 21 -38.75 -21.69 27.36
N ILE A 22 -39.26 -21.93 28.56
CA ILE A 22 -40.45 -22.75 28.83
C ILE A 22 -41.68 -22.26 28.05
N HIS A 23 -41.80 -20.94 27.83
CA HIS A 23 -42.86 -20.31 27.07
C HIS A 23 -42.35 -19.65 25.78
N CYS A 24 -41.15 -20.00 25.32
CA CYS A 24 -40.50 -19.34 24.19
C CYS A 24 -40.36 -17.82 24.37
N GLN A 25 -40.22 -17.36 25.62
CA GLN A 25 -40.20 -15.93 25.97
C GLN A 25 -38.84 -15.26 25.76
N SER A 26 -37.78 -16.05 25.66
CA SER A 26 -36.42 -15.55 25.54
C SER A 26 -35.92 -15.73 24.11
N ARG A 27 -35.22 -14.74 23.56
CA ARG A 27 -34.47 -14.92 22.31
C ARG A 27 -33.25 -15.80 22.57
N ILE A 28 -32.89 -16.66 21.63
CA ILE A 28 -31.63 -17.40 21.70
C ILE A 28 -30.49 -16.38 21.68
N ASP A 29 -29.65 -16.44 22.71
CA ASP A 29 -28.42 -15.67 22.74
C ASP A 29 -27.31 -16.45 22.04
N ASN A 30 -27.11 -16.13 20.76
CA ASN A 30 -26.05 -16.73 19.96
C ASN A 30 -24.63 -16.31 20.42
N CYS A 31 -24.50 -15.38 21.37
CA CYS A 31 -23.23 -14.91 21.93
C CYS A 31 -22.87 -15.53 23.29
N SER A 32 -23.71 -16.40 23.87
CA SER A 32 -23.52 -16.90 25.25
C SER A 32 -22.24 -17.74 25.47
N HIS A 33 -21.54 -18.12 24.40
CA HIS A 33 -20.34 -18.96 24.40
C HIS A 33 -19.09 -18.22 23.87
N ASP A 34 -19.05 -16.88 23.91
CA ASP A 34 -17.91 -16.04 23.51
C ASP A 34 -17.15 -16.58 22.29
N THR A 35 -17.76 -16.46 21.13
CA THR A 35 -17.23 -16.95 19.85
C THR A 35 -16.29 -15.96 19.16
N CYS A 36 -16.14 -14.75 19.68
CA CYS A 36 -15.29 -13.70 19.10
C CYS A 36 -13.95 -13.66 19.84
N GLU A 37 -12.85 -13.86 19.11
CA GLU A 37 -11.48 -13.78 19.62
C GLU A 37 -10.98 -12.32 19.67
N ASN A 38 -9.84 -12.10 20.33
CA ASN A 38 -9.14 -10.81 20.35
C ASN A 38 -10.01 -9.60 20.77
N ASP A 39 -10.77 -9.75 21.86
CA ASP A 39 -11.65 -8.72 22.41
C ASP A 39 -12.70 -8.18 21.41
N GLY A 40 -13.09 -9.01 20.43
CA GLY A 40 -14.19 -8.70 19.50
C GLY A 40 -15.54 -8.64 20.21
N VAL A 41 -16.38 -7.67 19.84
CA VAL A 41 -17.73 -7.52 20.41
C VAL A 41 -18.71 -8.42 19.66
N CYS A 42 -19.31 -9.39 20.34
CA CYS A 42 -20.34 -10.23 19.76
C CYS A 42 -21.69 -9.51 19.69
N ARG A 43 -22.31 -9.51 18.50
CA ARG A 43 -23.70 -9.05 18.31
C ARG A 43 -24.60 -10.21 17.90
N PRO A 44 -25.63 -10.56 18.70
CA PRO A 44 -26.57 -11.61 18.34
C PRO A 44 -27.53 -11.10 17.24
N ILE A 45 -27.78 -11.95 16.25
CA ILE A 45 -28.81 -11.76 15.21
C ILE A 45 -29.78 -12.94 15.25
N LEU A 46 -30.92 -12.85 14.54
CA LEU A 46 -32.08 -13.71 14.78
C LEU A 46 -31.82 -15.24 14.80
N LEU A 47 -30.88 -15.73 13.98
CA LEU A 47 -30.47 -17.15 13.91
C LEU A 47 -28.94 -17.33 13.91
N ASN A 48 -28.17 -16.27 14.16
CA ASN A 48 -26.71 -16.29 13.99
C ASN A 48 -26.09 -15.19 14.86
N TYR A 49 -24.80 -14.94 14.73
CA TYR A 49 -24.13 -13.82 15.38
C TYR A 49 -23.11 -13.20 14.42
N THR A 50 -22.72 -11.96 14.70
CA THR A 50 -21.64 -11.26 14.01
C THR A 50 -20.66 -10.71 15.03
N CYS A 51 -19.36 -10.89 14.78
CA CYS A 51 -18.30 -10.31 15.60
C CYS A 51 -17.87 -8.96 15.02
N GLU A 52 -17.89 -7.93 15.85
CA GLU A 52 -17.27 -6.63 15.55
C GLU A 52 -15.85 -6.63 16.11
N CYS A 53 -14.87 -6.72 15.21
CA CYS A 53 -13.46 -6.79 15.59
C CYS A 53 -12.94 -5.45 16.11
N LEU A 54 -12.06 -5.52 17.11
CA LEU A 54 -11.50 -4.33 17.73
C LEU A 54 -10.50 -3.63 16.81
N GLY A 55 -10.95 -2.56 16.17
CA GLY A 55 -10.14 -1.74 15.26
C GLY A 55 -9.73 -2.47 13.98
N ASP A 56 -8.75 -1.90 13.26
CA ASP A 56 -8.31 -2.40 11.95
C ASP A 56 -7.28 -3.55 12.05
N SER A 57 -6.88 -3.94 13.27
CA SER A 57 -5.79 -4.89 13.51
C SER A 57 -6.23 -6.36 13.48
N TYR A 58 -7.54 -6.63 13.50
CA TYR A 58 -8.12 -7.96 13.50
C TYR A 58 -9.17 -8.09 12.39
N SER A 59 -9.35 -9.30 11.87
CA SER A 59 -10.28 -9.63 10.80
C SER A 59 -10.69 -11.10 10.87
N GLY A 60 -11.57 -11.55 9.98
CA GLY A 60 -12.18 -12.88 10.02
C GLY A 60 -13.58 -12.88 10.62
N ARG A 61 -14.26 -14.03 10.58
CA ARG A 61 -15.65 -14.16 11.09
C ARG A 61 -15.71 -14.06 12.61
N HIS A 62 -14.62 -14.43 13.28
CA HIS A 62 -14.46 -14.48 14.72
C HIS A 62 -13.33 -13.57 15.20
N CYS A 63 -12.88 -12.63 14.36
CA CYS A 63 -11.74 -11.76 14.67
C CYS A 63 -10.43 -12.53 14.95
N GLU A 64 -10.31 -13.73 14.39
CA GLU A 64 -9.20 -14.67 14.60
C GLU A 64 -7.93 -14.28 13.82
N ILE A 65 -8.09 -13.50 12.74
CA ILE A 65 -6.99 -13.13 11.84
C ILE A 65 -6.39 -11.81 12.32
N THR A 66 -5.13 -11.82 12.76
CA THR A 66 -4.40 -10.57 12.99
C THR A 66 -4.01 -9.95 11.64
N SER A 67 -4.60 -8.81 11.30
CA SER A 67 -4.40 -8.03 10.08
C SER A 67 -3.04 -7.32 10.06
N MET A 68 -1.93 -8.07 10.20
CA MET A 68 -0.57 -7.52 10.07
C MET A 68 -0.32 -6.84 8.71
N LYS A 69 -1.10 -7.18 7.69
CA LYS A 69 -1.01 -6.61 6.33
C LYS A 69 -1.27 -5.09 6.29
N ILE A 70 -2.13 -4.54 7.14
CA ILE A 70 -2.47 -3.10 7.11
C ILE A 70 -1.34 -2.27 7.71
N THR A 71 -0.70 -2.75 8.78
CA THR A 71 0.49 -2.14 9.36
C THR A 71 1.66 -2.19 8.39
N ILE A 72 1.87 -3.32 7.71
CA ILE A 72 2.92 -3.44 6.68
C ILE A 72 2.67 -2.50 5.51
N LEU A 73 1.44 -2.42 4.96
CA LEU A 73 1.15 -1.51 3.85
C LEU A 73 1.37 -0.03 4.23
N LYS A 74 0.91 0.38 5.43
CA LYS A 74 1.12 1.73 5.96
C LYS A 74 2.60 2.01 6.26
N THR A 75 3.35 1.01 6.72
CA THR A 75 4.79 1.14 7.02
C THR A 75 5.61 1.20 5.73
N VAL A 76 5.34 0.33 4.75
CA VAL A 76 6.02 0.30 3.45
C VAL A 76 5.74 1.58 2.65
N SER A 77 4.50 2.09 2.70
CA SER A 77 4.15 3.37 2.06
C SER A 77 4.93 4.55 2.65
N LYS A 78 5.04 4.63 3.99
CA LYS A 78 5.85 5.66 4.66
C LYS A 78 7.35 5.50 4.39
N SER A 79 7.85 4.27 4.35
CA SER A 79 9.25 3.98 4.07
C SER A 79 9.67 4.39 2.66
N PHE A 80 8.85 4.15 1.62
CA PHE A 80 9.17 4.57 0.26
C PHE A 80 9.22 6.10 0.13
N ALA A 81 8.25 6.80 0.73
CA ALA A 81 8.24 8.26 0.75
C ALA A 81 9.48 8.81 1.48
N TYR A 82 9.86 8.22 2.62
CA TYR A 82 11.06 8.61 3.37
C TYR A 82 12.35 8.40 2.58
N ILE A 83 12.49 7.26 1.90
CA ILE A 83 13.66 6.96 1.05
C ILE A 83 13.75 7.97 -0.11
N ALA A 84 12.62 8.28 -0.75
CA ALA A 84 12.58 9.26 -1.83
C ALA A 84 13.01 10.66 -1.34
N ILE A 85 12.54 11.09 -0.16
CA ILE A 85 12.92 12.38 0.43
C ILE A 85 14.42 12.42 0.74
N ILE A 86 14.98 11.36 1.35
CA ILE A 86 16.42 11.29 1.63
C ILE A 86 17.23 11.36 0.33
N ALA A 87 16.82 10.63 -0.71
CA ALA A 87 17.50 10.65 -2.00
C ALA A 87 17.47 12.05 -2.65
N MET A 88 16.35 12.77 -2.54
CA MET A 88 16.24 14.14 -3.03
C MET A 88 17.15 15.10 -2.26
N ILE A 89 17.22 14.97 -0.93
CA ILE A 89 18.09 15.79 -0.07
C ILE A 89 19.57 15.50 -0.34
N SER A 90 19.94 14.23 -0.51
CA SER A 90 21.34 13.86 -0.77
C SER A 90 21.81 14.37 -2.14
N VAL A 91 20.96 14.31 -3.16
CA VAL A 91 21.24 14.90 -4.49
C VAL A 91 21.36 16.41 -4.39
N ALA A 92 20.45 17.09 -3.69
CA ALA A 92 20.52 18.53 -3.49
C ALA A 92 21.78 18.95 -2.73
N MET A 93 22.13 18.21 -1.67
CA MET A 93 23.36 18.45 -0.91
C MET A 93 24.59 18.25 -1.80
N PHE A 94 24.62 17.21 -2.63
CA PHE A 94 25.71 16.98 -3.56
C PHE A 94 25.85 18.13 -4.57
N ILE A 95 24.74 18.62 -5.13
CA ILE A 95 24.73 19.78 -6.03
C ILE A 95 25.30 21.02 -5.31
N VAL A 96 24.83 21.29 -4.08
CA VAL A 96 25.32 22.41 -3.27
C VAL A 96 26.82 22.26 -2.98
N ILE A 97 27.29 21.05 -2.65
CA ILE A 97 28.73 20.79 -2.44
C ILE A 97 29.50 21.03 -3.74
N MET A 98 29.01 20.56 -4.89
CA MET A 98 29.65 20.80 -6.19
C MET A 98 29.72 22.29 -6.53
N ASP A 99 28.64 23.03 -6.26
CA ASP A 99 28.62 24.49 -6.44
C ASP A 99 29.61 25.17 -5.49
N ILE A 100 29.64 24.81 -4.20
CA ILE A 100 30.61 25.36 -3.24
C ILE A 100 32.03 25.07 -3.69
N LEU A 101 32.34 23.85 -4.12
CA LEU A 101 33.68 23.49 -4.60
C LEU A 101 34.06 24.32 -5.83
N LYS A 102 33.11 24.55 -6.74
CA LYS A 102 33.29 25.42 -7.91
C LYS A 102 33.54 26.88 -7.51
N TYR A 103 32.73 27.44 -6.61
CA TYR A 103 32.84 28.85 -6.20
C TYR A 103 34.07 29.12 -5.33
N CYS A 104 34.39 28.21 -4.40
CA CYS A 104 35.49 28.40 -3.45
C CYS A 104 36.85 27.99 -4.02
N PHE A 105 36.93 26.90 -4.79
CA PHE A 105 38.21 26.37 -5.29
C PHE A 105 38.41 26.59 -6.79
N GLY A 106 37.41 27.11 -7.53
CA GLY A 106 37.53 27.34 -8.97
C GLY A 106 37.72 26.06 -9.81
N MET A 107 37.51 24.88 -9.21
CA MET A 107 37.63 23.60 -9.87
C MET A 107 36.30 23.26 -10.54
N ASP A 108 36.20 23.49 -11.85
CA ASP A 108 35.10 23.00 -12.68
C ASP A 108 35.45 21.60 -13.23
N PRO A 109 34.99 20.48 -12.63
CA PRO A 109 35.32 19.12 -13.10
C PRO A 109 34.84 18.87 -14.53
N THR A 110 33.81 19.58 -14.99
CA THR A 110 33.21 19.43 -16.33
C THR A 110 33.94 20.20 -17.43
N ARG A 111 34.89 21.08 -17.10
CA ARG A 111 35.58 21.95 -18.08
C ARG A 111 36.44 21.15 -19.05
N GLY A 112 37.11 20.10 -18.59
CA GLY A 112 37.93 19.21 -19.43
C GLY A 112 37.11 18.46 -20.48
N ASP A 113 35.94 17.96 -20.10
CA ASP A 113 35.04 17.24 -21.01
C ASP A 113 34.46 18.15 -22.10
N LEU A 114 34.09 19.40 -21.74
CA LEU A 114 33.61 20.38 -22.70
C LEU A 114 34.67 20.71 -23.77
N GLU A 115 35.94 20.79 -23.38
CA GLU A 115 37.05 21.02 -24.33
C GLU A 115 37.27 19.82 -25.26
N ARG A 116 37.13 18.58 -24.75
CA ARG A 116 37.17 17.36 -25.54
C ARG A 116 36.06 17.32 -26.59
N ILE A 117 34.80 17.57 -26.17
CA ILE A 117 33.63 17.62 -27.06
C ILE A 117 33.80 18.71 -28.13
N ARG A 118 34.34 19.89 -27.77
CA ARG A 118 34.63 20.97 -28.72
C ARG A 118 35.70 20.58 -29.74
N ARG A 119 36.75 19.86 -29.33
CA ARG A 119 37.78 19.34 -30.26
C ARG A 119 37.20 18.33 -31.25
N GLU A 120 36.38 17.40 -30.78
CA GLU A 120 35.72 16.41 -31.66
C GLU A 120 34.77 17.08 -32.66
N LYS A 121 33.95 18.03 -32.20
CA LYS A 121 33.10 18.84 -33.10
C LYS A 121 33.91 19.62 -34.14
N ARG A 122 35.08 20.18 -33.79
CA ARG A 122 35.97 20.86 -34.76
C ARG A 122 36.53 19.88 -35.80
N LYS A 123 36.98 18.70 -35.37
CA LYS A 123 37.47 17.65 -36.29
C LYS A 123 36.37 17.19 -37.25
N SER A 124 35.18 16.90 -36.74
CA SER A 124 34.02 16.49 -37.55
C SER A 124 33.65 17.55 -38.60
N ARG A 125 33.62 18.84 -38.22
CA ARG A 125 33.39 19.95 -39.17
C ARG A 125 34.48 20.08 -40.23
N ALA A 126 35.75 19.84 -39.88
CA ALA A 126 36.86 19.87 -40.83
C ALA A 126 36.77 18.72 -41.84
N ILE A 127 36.46 17.51 -41.39
CA ILE A 127 36.23 16.34 -42.25
C ILE A 127 35.05 16.59 -43.18
N GLN A 128 33.93 17.11 -42.65
CA GLN A 128 32.75 17.39 -43.45
C GLN A 128 33.00 18.44 -44.54
N ARG A 129 33.81 19.47 -44.27
CA ARG A 129 34.26 20.43 -45.29
C ARG A 129 35.12 19.76 -46.37
N LEU A 130 36.06 18.89 -45.97
CA LEU A 130 36.94 18.20 -46.90
C LEU A 130 36.18 17.28 -47.86
N VAL A 131 35.18 16.55 -47.34
CA VAL A 131 34.31 15.68 -48.14
C VAL A 131 33.51 16.49 -49.16
N TYR A 132 33.00 17.66 -48.77
CA TYR A 132 32.25 18.52 -49.68
C TYR A 132 33.13 19.12 -50.79
N THR A 133 34.38 19.50 -50.49
CA THR A 133 35.31 20.06 -51.50
C THR A 133 35.87 19.03 -52.47
N HIS A 134 35.93 17.76 -52.07
CA HIS A 134 36.36 16.65 -52.93
C HIS A 134 35.19 15.87 -53.54
N ALA A 135 33.96 16.37 -53.43
CA ALA A 135 32.81 15.73 -54.05
C ALA A 135 32.91 15.85 -55.58
N PRO A 136 32.74 14.74 -56.34
CA PRO A 136 32.73 14.79 -57.80
C PRO A 136 31.55 15.65 -58.28
N ALA A 137 31.80 16.46 -59.32
CA ALA A 137 30.78 17.33 -59.89
C ALA A 137 29.57 16.52 -60.36
N PRO A 138 28.33 17.00 -60.12
CA PRO A 138 27.14 16.29 -60.57
C PRO A 138 27.16 16.19 -62.10
N PRO A 139 26.70 15.06 -62.67
CA PRO A 139 26.69 14.87 -64.12
C PRO A 139 25.78 15.93 -64.76
N THR A 140 26.36 16.77 -65.62
CA THR A 140 25.62 17.72 -66.45
C THR A 140 24.84 16.95 -67.51
N LYS A 141 23.51 17.12 -67.52
CA LYS A 141 22.62 16.60 -68.58
C LYS A 141 22.78 17.38 -69.87
#